data_AF-A0A4V1SD30-F1
#
_entry.id   AF-A0A4V1SD30-F1
#
_cell.length_a   1.000
_cell.length_b   1.000
_cell.length_c   1.000
_cell.angle_alpha   90.00
_cell.angle_beta   90.00
_cell.angle_gamma   90.00
#
_symmetry.space_group_name_H-M   'P 1'
#
loop_
_entity.id
_entity.type
_entity.pdbx_description
1 polymer ?
#
loop_
_entity_poly.entity_id
_entity_poly.type
_entity_poly.pdbx_seq_one_letter_code
_entity_poly.pdbx_strand_id
1 'polypeptide(L)'
;MTSTRTLAVAATMAALLPLVAAQAKRDLSQGNTLYAVPYSHLDTQWRWAYPQVIREFIWNTMADNLKLIDKYPHYVFNFSGSRRYEMMREYYPEEYAKVVAAVKA
;
A
#
# COMPACT_ATOMS: atom_id res chain seq x y z
N MET A 1 3.48 42.93 42.15
CA MET A 1 2.70 42.73 40.92
C MET A 1 3.06 41.38 40.34
N THR A 2 2.54 40.30 40.91
CA THR A 2 2.73 38.94 40.41
C THR A 2 1.64 38.65 39.38
N SER A 3 2.10 38.40 38.16
CA SER A 3 1.31 38.31 36.94
C SER A 3 0.26 37.19 37.01
N THR A 4 -1.02 37.56 36.86
CA THR A 4 -2.16 36.66 36.67
C THR A 4 -2.05 35.78 35.41
N ARG A 5 -1.05 36.00 34.55
CA ARG A 5 -0.84 35.21 33.32
C ARG A 5 -0.22 33.83 33.57
N THR A 6 0.49 33.62 34.69
CA THR A 6 1.21 32.36 34.93
C THR A 6 0.27 31.22 35.40
N LEU A 7 -0.81 31.56 36.10
CA LEU A 7 -1.79 30.58 36.58
C LEU A 7 -2.68 30.02 35.46
N ALA A 8 -2.97 30.83 34.42
CA ALA A 8 -3.81 30.40 33.30
C ALA A 8 -3.12 29.34 32.40
N VAL A 9 -1.79 29.39 32.28
CA VAL A 9 -1.00 28.43 31.46
C VAL A 9 -0.86 27.07 32.16
N ALA A 10 -0.70 27.07 33.49
CA ALA A 10 -0.65 25.83 34.27
C ALA A 10 -2.01 25.10 34.29
N ALA A 11 -3.11 25.85 34.40
CA ALA A 11 -4.47 25.30 34.39
C ALA A 11 -4.87 24.69 33.03
N THR A 12 -4.38 25.25 31.92
CA THR A 12 -4.65 24.72 30.57
C THR A 12 -3.86 23.45 30.25
N MET A 13 -2.63 23.29 30.77
CA MET A 13 -1.89 22.02 30.63
C MET A 13 -2.46 20.89 31.49
N ALA A 14 -2.99 21.18 32.67
CA ALA A 14 -3.58 20.17 33.54
C ALA A 14 -4.89 19.57 32.97
N ALA A 15 -5.67 20.36 32.23
CA ALA A 15 -6.90 19.92 31.58
C ALA A 15 -6.67 19.02 30.34
N LEU A 16 -5.47 19.01 29.78
CA LEU A 16 -5.10 18.16 28.64
C LEU A 16 -4.58 16.77 29.06
N LEU A 17 -4.11 16.61 30.30
CA LEU A 17 -3.61 15.32 30.83
C LEU A 17 -4.63 14.17 30.77
N PRO A 18 -5.92 14.33 31.16
CA PRO A 18 -6.87 13.23 31.06
C PRO A 18 -7.26 12.92 29.60
N LEU A 19 -7.09 13.87 28.67
CA LEU A 19 -7.33 13.64 27.24
C LEU A 19 -6.20 12.83 26.59
N VAL A 20 -4.96 12.97 27.08
CA VAL A 20 -3.80 12.17 26.65
C VAL A 20 -3.78 10.80 27.33
N ALA A 21 -4.24 10.71 28.59
CA ALA A 21 -4.26 9.47 29.36
C ALA A 21 -5.43 8.53 29.00
N ALA A 22 -6.51 9.04 28.39
CA ALA A 22 -7.64 8.25 27.94
C ALA A 22 -7.42 7.65 26.53
N GLN A 23 -6.24 7.11 26.26
CA GLN A 23 -6.12 6.10 25.20
C GLN A 23 -6.73 4.82 25.76
N ALA A 24 -8.06 4.71 25.73
CA ALA A 24 -8.78 3.52 26.15
C ALA A 24 -8.11 2.30 25.50
N LYS A 25 -7.71 1.32 26.31
CA LYS A 25 -7.08 0.08 25.85
C LYS A 25 -8.05 -0.55 24.85
N ARG A 26 -7.69 -0.52 23.56
CA ARG A 26 -8.58 -0.93 22.47
C ARG A 26 -8.97 -2.38 22.73
N ASP A 27 -10.26 -2.65 22.87
CA ASP A 27 -10.76 -4.02 23.05
C ASP A 27 -10.53 -4.78 21.73
N LEU A 28 -9.62 -5.75 21.77
CA LEU A 28 -9.25 -6.59 20.63
C LEU A 28 -10.06 -7.89 20.57
N SER A 29 -11.07 -8.06 21.42
CA SER A 29 -11.89 -9.29 21.43
C SER A 29 -12.95 -9.31 20.33
N GLN A 30 -13.26 -8.18 19.70
CA GLN A 30 -14.28 -8.03 18.66
C GLN A 30 -13.78 -7.12 17.52
N GLY A 31 -14.24 -7.34 16.28
CA GLY A 31 -14.03 -6.40 15.18
C GLY A 31 -12.63 -6.35 14.55
N ASN A 32 -11.75 -7.32 14.82
CA ASN A 32 -10.39 -7.35 14.29
C ASN A 32 -10.30 -8.07 12.95
N THR A 33 -10.84 -7.47 11.89
CA THR A 33 -10.62 -7.99 10.53
C THR A 33 -9.33 -7.42 9.96
N LEU A 34 -8.34 -8.28 9.73
CA LEU A 34 -7.10 -7.93 9.04
C LEU A 34 -7.24 -8.26 7.55
N TYR A 35 -7.09 -7.25 6.71
CA TYR A 35 -6.93 -7.43 5.27
C TYR A 35 -5.43 -7.35 4.93
N ALA A 36 -4.91 -8.42 4.33
CA ALA A 36 -3.54 -8.45 3.83
C ALA A 36 -3.58 -8.60 2.31
N VAL A 37 -3.09 -7.59 1.60
CA VAL A 37 -3.04 -7.57 0.14
C VAL A 37 -1.58 -7.41 -0.29
N PRO A 38 -0.98 -8.44 -0.92
CA PRO A 38 0.32 -8.34 -1.55
C PRO A 38 0.38 -7.17 -2.54
N TYR A 39 1.45 -6.38 -2.43
CA TYR A 39 1.70 -5.23 -3.28
C TYR A 39 3.15 -5.22 -3.75
N SER A 40 3.37 -4.93 -5.03
CA SER A 40 4.70 -4.68 -5.56
C SER A 40 4.86 -3.22 -5.94
N HIS A 41 5.76 -2.52 -5.25
CA HIS A 41 6.21 -1.20 -5.67
C HIS A 41 7.32 -1.36 -6.70
N LEU A 42 7.20 -0.71 -7.85
CA LEU A 42 8.24 -0.68 -8.87
C LEU A 42 8.36 0.73 -9.39
N ASP A 43 9.50 1.42 -9.26
CA ASP A 43 9.68 2.74 -9.90
C ASP A 43 9.90 2.59 -11.41
N THR A 44 9.20 3.38 -12.23
CA THR A 44 9.36 3.36 -13.70
C THR A 44 10.78 3.73 -14.11
N GLN A 45 11.42 4.59 -13.33
CA GLN A 45 12.84 4.94 -13.46
C GLN A 45 13.32 5.45 -12.09
N TRP A 46 14.40 4.86 -11.59
CA TRP A 46 15.09 5.35 -10.40
C TRP A 46 16.60 5.20 -10.58
N ARG A 47 17.18 4.09 -10.14
CA ARG A 47 18.60 3.75 -10.35
C ARG A 47 18.84 2.83 -11.55
N TRP A 48 17.79 2.57 -12.32
CA TRP A 48 17.76 1.70 -13.50
C TRP A 48 17.16 2.43 -14.69
N ALA A 49 17.44 1.92 -15.89
CA ALA A 49 16.91 2.45 -17.14
C ALA A 49 15.60 1.76 -17.56
N TYR A 50 14.81 2.44 -18.40
CA TYR A 50 13.55 1.94 -18.95
C TYR A 50 13.64 0.53 -19.56
N PRO A 51 14.65 0.20 -20.39
CA PRO A 51 14.71 -1.13 -21.00
C PRO A 51 14.88 -2.25 -19.98
N GLN A 52 15.53 -1.99 -18.84
CA GLN A 52 15.66 -2.96 -17.76
C GLN A 52 14.31 -3.18 -17.05
N VAL A 53 13.58 -2.10 -16.77
CA VAL A 53 12.23 -2.18 -16.17
C VAL A 53 11.31 -3.03 -17.01
N ILE A 54 11.34 -2.84 -18.33
CA ILE A 54 10.51 -3.61 -19.26
C ILE A 54 10.95 -5.07 -19.28
N ARG A 55 12.23 -5.33 -19.58
CA ARG A 55 12.73 -6.69 -19.84
C ARG A 55 12.78 -7.59 -18.62
N GLU A 56 13.05 -7.02 -17.45
CA GLU A 56 13.30 -7.79 -16.25
C GLU A 56 12.18 -7.57 -15.24
N PHE A 57 11.93 -6.33 -14.82
CA PHE A 57 11.10 -6.10 -13.64
C PHE A 57 9.60 -6.28 -13.89
N ILE A 58 9.08 -5.74 -15.00
CA ILE A 58 7.67 -5.95 -15.39
C ILE A 58 7.44 -7.42 -15.70
N TRP A 59 8.32 -8.04 -16.50
CA TRP A 59 8.21 -9.45 -16.84
C TRP A 59 8.18 -10.34 -15.59
N ASN A 60 9.20 -10.24 -14.73
CA ASN A 60 9.30 -11.08 -13.54
C ASN A 60 8.13 -10.84 -12.58
N THR A 61 7.74 -9.57 -12.37
CA THR A 61 6.61 -9.23 -11.50
C THR A 61 5.32 -9.87 -12.02
N MET A 62 5.01 -9.72 -13.30
CA MET A 62 3.70 -10.16 -13.81
C MET A 62 3.67 -11.67 -14.05
N ALA A 63 4.73 -12.27 -14.59
CA ALA A 63 4.79 -13.70 -14.87
C ALA A 63 4.69 -14.54 -13.59
N ASP A 64 5.33 -14.12 -12.50
CA ASP A 64 5.27 -14.87 -11.24
C ASP A 64 3.92 -14.66 -10.53
N ASN A 65 3.38 -13.44 -10.51
CA ASN A 65 2.09 -13.19 -9.88
C ASN A 65 0.93 -13.84 -10.64
N LEU A 66 0.96 -13.94 -11.97
CA LEU A 66 -0.05 -14.69 -12.74
C LEU A 66 -0.08 -16.17 -12.34
N LYS A 67 1.08 -16.81 -12.16
CA LYS A 67 1.14 -18.20 -11.66
C LYS A 67 0.53 -18.33 -10.25
N LEU A 68 0.71 -17.32 -9.40
CA LEU A 68 0.14 -17.32 -8.05
C LEU A 68 -1.37 -17.12 -8.06
N ILE A 69 -1.89 -16.24 -8.93
CA ILE A 69 -3.32 -16.04 -9.15
C ILE A 69 -3.97 -17.36 -9.57
N ASP A 70 -3.38 -18.07 -10.53
CA ASP A 70 -3.91 -19.36 -11.00
C ASP A 70 -3.87 -20.44 -9.92
N LYS A 71 -2.83 -20.43 -9.06
CA LYS A 71 -2.61 -21.46 -8.04
C LYS A 71 -3.43 -21.23 -6.77
N TYR A 72 -3.67 -19.98 -6.38
CA TYR A 72 -4.26 -19.61 -5.10
C TYR A 72 -5.53 -18.77 -5.31
N PRO A 73 -6.73 -19.37 -5.25
CA PRO A 73 -7.99 -18.67 -5.57
C PRO A 73 -8.31 -17.43 -4.71
N HIS A 74 -7.71 -17.30 -3.54
CA HIS A 74 -7.89 -16.15 -2.63
C HIS A 74 -6.76 -15.12 -2.73
N TYR A 75 -5.81 -15.32 -3.63
CA TYR A 75 -4.67 -14.43 -3.81
C TYR A 75 -5.09 -13.19 -4.60
N VAL A 76 -5.13 -12.05 -3.92
CA VAL A 76 -5.44 -10.75 -4.52
C VAL A 76 -4.16 -9.91 -4.56
N PHE A 77 -3.69 -9.59 -5.75
CA PHE A 77 -2.46 -8.82 -5.94
C PHE A 77 -2.76 -7.39 -6.35
N ASN A 78 -2.06 -6.43 -5.74
CA ASN A 78 -2.12 -5.02 -6.12
C ASN A 78 -0.81 -4.61 -6.82
N PHE A 79 -0.94 -3.94 -7.96
CA PHE A 79 0.19 -3.40 -8.70
C PHE A 79 -0.16 -2.06 -9.35
N SER A 80 0.63 -1.02 -9.04
CA SER A 80 0.29 0.35 -9.39
C SER A 80 1.02 0.88 -10.62
N GLY A 81 0.39 1.90 -11.22
CA GLY A 81 0.98 2.77 -12.22
C GLY A 81 0.78 2.33 -13.67
N SER A 82 -0.13 3.05 -14.33
CA SER A 82 -0.60 2.83 -15.70
C SER A 82 0.51 2.67 -16.74
N ARG A 83 1.61 3.42 -16.62
CA ARG A 83 2.73 3.35 -17.57
C ARG A 83 3.34 1.94 -17.70
N ARG A 84 3.35 1.16 -16.61
CA ARG A 84 3.87 -0.22 -16.62
C ARG A 84 2.93 -1.15 -17.39
N TYR A 85 1.62 -0.97 -17.23
CA TYR A 85 0.63 -1.69 -18.02
C TYR A 85 0.68 -1.31 -19.50
N GLU A 86 0.94 -0.04 -19.82
CA GLU A 86 1.14 0.40 -21.19
C GLU A 86 2.39 -0.23 -21.82
N MET A 87 3.51 -0.25 -21.10
CA MET A 87 4.73 -0.96 -21.53
C MET A 87 4.45 -2.45 -21.72
N MET A 88 3.69 -3.08 -20.83
CA MET A 88 3.34 -4.49 -20.95
C MET A 88 2.48 -4.73 -22.19
N ARG A 89 1.51 -3.86 -22.49
CA ARG A 89 0.72 -3.93 -23.72
C ARG A 89 1.58 -3.77 -24.98
N GLU A 90 2.59 -2.91 -24.94
CA GLU A 90 3.50 -2.63 -26.06
C GLU A 90 4.50 -3.78 -26.31
N TYR A 91 5.15 -4.28 -25.26
CA TYR A 91 6.26 -5.22 -25.37
C TYR A 91 5.88 -6.69 -25.06
N TYR A 92 4.76 -6.93 -24.37
CA TYR A 92 4.28 -8.26 -23.93
C TYR A 92 2.75 -8.41 -24.14
N PRO A 93 2.25 -8.26 -25.38
CA PRO A 93 0.81 -8.20 -25.65
C PRO A 93 0.06 -9.49 -25.24
N GLU A 94 0.69 -10.66 -25.35
CA GLU A 94 0.08 -11.94 -24.97
C GLU A 94 -0.10 -12.05 -23.45
N GLU A 95 0.92 -11.69 -22.67
CA GLU A 95 0.84 -11.65 -21.21
C GLU A 95 -0.12 -10.57 -20.75
N TYR A 96 -0.14 -9.41 -21.42
CA TYR A 96 -1.08 -8.35 -21.10
C TYR A 96 -2.54 -8.82 -21.24
N ALA A 97 -2.85 -9.65 -22.25
CA ALA A 97 -4.17 -10.25 -22.38
C ALA A 97 -4.52 -11.17 -21.19
N LYS A 98 -3.55 -11.94 -20.67
CA LYS A 98 -3.74 -12.78 -19.46
C LYS A 98 -4.01 -11.91 -18.23
N VAL A 99 -3.32 -10.78 -18.09
CA VAL A 99 -3.58 -9.81 -17.01
C VAL A 99 -4.99 -9.24 -17.10
N VAL A 100 -5.44 -8.85 -18.30
CA VAL A 100 -6.80 -8.34 -18.50
C VAL A 100 -7.85 -9.40 -18.15
N ALA A 101 -7.59 -10.67 -18.47
CA ALA A 101 -8.47 -11.77 -18.06
C ALA A 101 -8.51 -11.94 -16.54
N ALA A 102 -7.35 -11.90 -15.87
CA ALA A 102 -7.24 -12.02 -14.41
C ALA A 102 -7.94 -10.88 -13.64
N VAL A 103 -7.99 -9.67 -14.20
CA VAL A 103 -8.69 -8.52 -13.58
C VAL A 103 -10.21 -8.62 -13.68
N LYS A 104 -10.73 -9.36 -14.67
CA LYS A 104 -12.18 -9.49 -14.92
C LYS A 104 -12.82 -10.69 -14.23
N ALA A 105 -12.01 -11.64 -13.76
CA ALA A 105 -12.44 -12.84 -13.05
C ALA A 105 -12.90 -12.50 -11.62
#